data_AF-A0ABD5RWR8-F1
#
_entry.id   AF-A0ABD5RWR8-F1
#
_cell.length_a   1.000
_cell.length_b   1.000
_cell.length_c   1.000
_cell.angle_alpha   90.00
_cell.angle_beta   90.00
_cell.angle_gamma   90.00
#
_symmetry.space_group_name_H-M   'P 1'
#
loop_
_entity.id
_entity.type
_entity.pdbx_description
1 polymer ?
#
loop_
_entity_poly.entity_id
_entity_poly.type
_entity_poly.pdbx_seq_one_letter_code
_entity_poly.pdbx_strand_id
1 'polypeptide(L)'
;MIGQLTRWRIGWRWYGITFVGVPLVGLAALGTHAALGGALAIESIPSVLLVSPVMFVFVAVLGGGLDEEMGWRGYALPQLQTVFSPVAANVILGVLWTCWHLPLFFTGGLFTQARFAVYLVQTVALSFVLAWLYNGTGGSLLIAVFAHSVHNVTTNAVENLAFRPFAGTLSIAQFEMIEALVWVIVALVLIVLTRGSLNVRRMSEPANSDSASS
;
A
#
# COMPACT_ATOMS: atom_id res chain seq x y z
N MET A 1 9.31 5.50 17.76
CA MET A 1 7.93 5.56 17.22
C MET A 1 7.46 6.99 16.95
N ILE A 2 7.24 7.84 17.96
CA ILE A 2 6.74 9.24 17.77
C ILE A 2 7.63 10.05 16.81
N GLY A 3 8.94 9.90 16.91
CA GLY A 3 9.91 10.53 16.00
C GLY A 3 9.86 10.05 14.54
N GLN A 4 9.14 8.98 14.22
CA GLN A 4 8.87 8.55 12.84
C GLN A 4 7.54 9.11 12.32
N LEU A 5 6.52 9.19 13.18
CA LEU A 5 5.22 9.80 12.87
C LEU A 5 5.30 11.32 12.63
N THR A 6 6.29 11.97 13.25
CA THR A 6 6.53 13.41 13.10
C THR A 6 7.52 13.75 11.98
N ARG A 7 7.97 12.77 11.18
CA ARG A 7 8.84 13.00 10.00
C ARG A 7 8.03 13.44 8.77
N TRP A 8 7.53 14.68 8.81
CA TRP A 8 6.81 15.30 7.69
C TRP A 8 7.73 16.14 6.78
N ARG A 9 8.94 16.49 7.23
CA ARG A 9 9.92 17.22 6.41
C ARG A 9 10.65 16.29 5.44
N ILE A 10 9.90 15.76 4.48
CA ILE A 10 10.38 14.89 3.39
C ILE A 10 10.22 15.60 2.04
N GLY A 11 10.94 15.16 1.02
CA GLY A 11 10.85 15.77 -0.31
C GLY A 11 9.42 15.68 -0.89
N TRP A 12 8.93 16.77 -1.50
CA TRP A 12 7.57 16.89 -2.03
C TRP A 12 7.17 15.78 -3.01
N ARG A 13 8.15 15.23 -3.75
CA ARG A 13 7.94 14.10 -4.66
C ARG A 13 7.29 12.90 -3.97
N TRP A 14 7.59 12.65 -2.70
CA TRP A 14 7.03 11.53 -1.95
C TRP A 14 5.54 11.73 -1.68
N TYR A 15 5.14 12.95 -1.36
CA TYR A 15 3.72 13.31 -1.26
C TYR A 15 3.02 13.18 -2.62
N GLY A 16 3.65 13.60 -3.71
CA GLY A 16 3.10 13.41 -5.06
C GLY A 16 2.90 11.93 -5.40
N ILE A 17 3.89 11.09 -5.11
CA ILE A 17 3.80 9.64 -5.35
C ILE A 17 2.69 9.02 -4.48
N THR A 18 2.55 9.44 -3.22
CA THR A 18 1.50 8.95 -2.32
C THR A 18 0.10 9.40 -2.74
N PHE A 19 -0.13 10.69 -2.98
CA PHE A 19 -1.47 11.23 -3.22
C PHE A 19 -1.89 11.22 -4.70
N VAL A 20 -0.97 10.99 -5.63
CA VAL A 20 -1.28 10.87 -7.06
C VAL A 20 -0.87 9.51 -7.60
N GLY A 21 0.34 9.04 -7.30
CA GLY A 21 0.83 7.75 -7.79
C GLY A 21 -0.01 6.56 -7.31
N VAL A 22 -0.33 6.48 -6.02
CA VAL A 22 -1.14 5.37 -5.46
C VAL A 22 -2.56 5.36 -6.06
N PRO A 23 -3.30 6.49 -6.14
CA PRO A 23 -4.61 6.50 -6.81
C PRO A 23 -4.54 6.10 -8.28
N LEU A 24 -3.48 6.49 -9.00
CA LEU A 24 -3.30 6.11 -10.40
C LEU A 24 -3.19 4.59 -10.60
N VAL A 25 -2.69 3.84 -9.61
CA VAL A 25 -2.66 2.36 -9.66
C VAL A 25 -4.08 1.79 -9.64
N GLY A 26 -4.93 2.26 -8.70
CA GLY A 26 -6.32 1.83 -8.62
C GLY A 26 -7.14 2.27 -9.84
N LEU A 27 -6.90 3.47 -10.35
CA LEU A 27 -7.52 3.95 -11.59
C LEU A 27 -7.07 3.17 -12.83
N ALA A 28 -5.82 2.71 -12.88
CA ALA A 28 -5.35 1.84 -13.95
C ALA A 28 -6.05 0.47 -13.91
N ALA A 29 -6.28 -0.08 -12.72
CA ALA A 29 -7.06 -1.30 -12.55
C ALA A 29 -8.52 -1.09 -12.99
N LEU A 30 -9.15 0.03 -12.62
CA LEU A 30 -10.50 0.39 -13.05
C LEU A 30 -10.61 0.57 -14.57
N GLY A 31 -9.66 1.27 -15.18
CA GLY A 31 -9.60 1.46 -16.62
C GLY A 31 -9.41 0.13 -17.37
N THR A 32 -8.60 -0.77 -16.84
CA THR A 32 -8.42 -2.12 -17.39
C THR A 32 -9.71 -2.94 -17.27
N HIS A 33 -10.40 -2.88 -16.12
CA HIS A 33 -11.70 -3.52 -15.93
C HIS A 33 -12.72 -3.03 -16.97
N ALA A 34 -12.83 -1.71 -17.15
CA ALA A 34 -13.72 -1.11 -18.15
C ALA A 34 -13.35 -1.52 -19.58
N ALA A 35 -12.06 -1.53 -19.92
CA ALA A 35 -11.57 -1.93 -21.24
C ALA A 35 -11.86 -3.40 -21.58
N LEU A 36 -11.98 -4.26 -20.56
CA LEU A 36 -12.37 -5.66 -20.71
C LEU A 36 -13.90 -5.88 -20.76
N GLY A 37 -14.68 -4.80 -20.82
CA GLY A 37 -16.15 -4.84 -20.86
C GLY A 37 -16.83 -4.74 -19.50
N GLY A 38 -16.10 -4.37 -18.45
CA GLY A 38 -16.63 -4.15 -17.11
C GLY A 38 -17.53 -2.92 -17.04
N ALA A 39 -18.64 -3.03 -16.31
CA ALA A 39 -19.55 -1.92 -16.10
C ALA A 39 -18.96 -0.89 -15.12
N LEU A 40 -19.28 0.39 -15.35
CA LEU A 40 -18.91 1.49 -14.46
C LEU A 40 -20.16 2.25 -14.03
N ALA A 41 -20.29 2.48 -12.75
CA ALA A 41 -21.29 3.32 -12.10
C ALA A 41 -20.85 4.79 -12.11
N ILE A 42 -20.76 5.37 -13.30
CA ILE A 42 -20.29 6.75 -13.50
C ILE A 42 -21.14 7.76 -12.71
N GLU A 43 -22.43 7.47 -12.52
CA GLU A 43 -23.36 8.23 -11.70
C GLU A 43 -22.99 8.29 -10.21
N SER A 44 -22.17 7.33 -9.73
CA SER A 44 -21.68 7.30 -8.35
C SER A 44 -20.41 8.14 -8.14
N ILE A 45 -19.81 8.70 -9.19
CA ILE A 45 -18.59 9.51 -9.08
C ILE A 45 -18.75 10.69 -8.11
N PRO A 46 -19.82 11.52 -8.19
CA PRO A 46 -19.96 12.66 -7.29
C PRO A 46 -20.02 12.26 -5.80
N SER A 47 -20.73 11.18 -5.47
CA SER A 47 -20.86 10.72 -4.08
C SER A 47 -19.57 10.10 -3.57
N VAL A 48 -18.88 9.32 -4.41
CA VAL A 48 -17.55 8.77 -4.09
C VAL A 48 -16.57 9.90 -3.80
N LEU A 49 -16.45 10.90 -4.68
CA LEU A 49 -15.56 12.04 -4.49
C LEU A 49 -15.90 12.87 -3.26
N LEU A 50 -17.19 13.02 -2.94
CA LEU A 50 -17.65 13.74 -1.76
C LEU A 50 -17.23 13.04 -0.45
N VAL A 51 -17.27 11.71 -0.44
CA VAL A 51 -17.03 10.90 0.77
C VAL A 51 -15.55 10.54 0.97
N SER A 52 -14.76 10.46 -0.11
CA SER A 52 -13.34 10.07 -0.05
C SER A 52 -12.48 10.86 0.96
N PRO A 53 -12.60 12.20 1.11
CA PRO A 53 -11.78 12.92 2.09
C PRO A 53 -12.09 12.52 3.54
N VAL A 54 -13.38 12.30 3.86
CA VAL A 54 -13.81 11.86 5.19
C VAL A 54 -13.32 10.44 5.46
N MET A 55 -13.45 9.56 4.46
CA MET A 55 -12.96 8.19 4.56
C MET A 55 -11.44 8.14 4.70
N PHE A 56 -10.70 9.04 4.05
CA PHE A 56 -9.25 9.13 4.22
C PHE A 56 -8.87 9.42 5.66
N VAL A 57 -9.51 10.41 6.29
CA VAL A 57 -9.24 10.72 7.71
C VAL A 57 -9.61 9.55 8.60
N PHE A 58 -10.77 8.93 8.38
CA PHE A 58 -11.20 7.77 9.15
C PHE A 58 -10.21 6.60 9.03
N VAL A 59 -9.86 6.21 7.81
CA VAL A 59 -8.92 5.11 7.54
C VAL A 59 -7.54 5.41 8.10
N ALA A 60 -7.07 6.65 7.95
CA ALA A 60 -5.76 7.05 8.46
C ALA A 60 -5.63 6.96 9.97
N VAL A 61 -6.73 7.17 10.72
CA VAL A 61 -6.68 7.20 12.19
C VAL A 61 -7.18 5.90 12.82
N LEU A 62 -8.22 5.27 12.26
CA LEU A 62 -8.99 4.18 12.87
C LEU A 62 -9.22 2.97 11.97
N GLY A 63 -8.87 3.04 10.68
CA GLY A 63 -9.22 2.01 9.70
C GLY A 63 -8.02 1.35 9.03
N GLY A 64 -6.95 1.13 9.78
CA GLY A 64 -5.77 0.40 9.35
C GLY A 64 -4.56 1.27 9.01
N GLY A 65 -4.71 2.58 8.85
CA GLY A 65 -3.60 3.48 8.54
C GLY A 65 -2.59 3.57 9.68
N LEU A 66 -2.94 4.29 10.75
CA LEU A 66 -2.02 4.56 11.85
C LEU A 66 -1.72 3.30 12.68
N ASP A 67 -2.76 2.56 13.03
CA ASP A 67 -2.71 1.42 13.94
C ASP A 67 -1.89 0.26 13.37
N GLU A 68 -2.11 -0.11 12.10
CA GLU A 68 -1.35 -1.20 11.50
C GLU A 68 0.08 -0.77 11.16
N GLU A 69 0.29 0.41 10.55
CA GLU A 69 1.61 0.83 10.10
C GLU A 69 2.58 1.03 11.27
N MET A 70 2.10 1.44 12.45
CA MET A 70 2.92 1.47 13.67
C MET A 70 3.52 0.09 13.99
N GLY A 71 2.75 -0.98 13.84
CA GLY A 71 3.23 -2.35 14.01
C GLY A 71 4.11 -2.80 12.86
N TRP A 72 3.65 -2.63 11.61
CA TRP A 72 4.32 -3.20 10.45
C TRP A 72 5.58 -2.44 10.04
N ARG A 73 5.50 -1.13 9.78
CA ARG A 73 6.62 -0.32 9.27
C ARG A 73 7.35 0.39 10.39
N GLY A 74 6.61 0.78 11.43
CA GLY A 74 7.17 1.41 12.62
C GLY A 74 8.01 0.47 13.49
N TYR A 75 7.71 -0.83 13.46
CA TYR A 75 8.37 -1.84 14.29
C TYR A 75 8.81 -3.10 13.54
N ALA A 76 7.97 -3.86 12.85
CA ALA A 76 8.38 -5.17 12.33
C ALA A 76 9.40 -5.07 11.17
N LEU A 77 9.16 -4.16 10.22
CA LEU A 77 9.96 -4.04 9.00
C LEU A 77 11.43 -3.68 9.27
N PRO A 78 11.77 -2.67 10.09
CA PRO A 78 13.18 -2.33 10.31
C PRO A 78 13.96 -3.50 10.93
N GLN A 79 13.31 -4.29 11.79
CA GLN A 79 13.88 -5.46 12.46
C GLN A 79 14.05 -6.62 11.48
N LEU A 80 13.06 -6.89 10.63
CA LEU A 80 13.20 -7.90 9.57
C LEU A 80 14.34 -7.53 8.60
N GLN A 81 14.51 -6.24 8.29
CA GLN A 81 15.55 -5.76 7.38
C GLN A 81 16.97 -5.80 7.97
N THR A 82 17.15 -6.06 9.28
CA THR A 82 18.49 -6.31 9.85
C THR A 82 18.97 -7.76 9.65
N VAL A 83 18.03 -8.69 9.46
CA VAL A 83 18.31 -10.13 9.37
C VAL A 83 18.11 -10.66 7.95
N PHE A 84 17.13 -10.14 7.23
CA PHE A 84 16.74 -10.58 5.89
C PHE A 84 17.06 -9.53 4.83
N SER A 85 17.20 -9.95 3.58
CA SER A 85 17.27 -9.02 2.45
C SER A 85 15.99 -8.17 2.38
N PRO A 86 16.01 -6.94 1.82
CA PRO A 86 14.82 -6.10 1.77
C PRO A 86 13.63 -6.76 1.04
N VAL A 87 13.92 -7.59 0.04
CA VAL A 87 12.90 -8.39 -0.66
C VAL A 87 12.31 -9.46 0.27
N ALA A 88 13.15 -10.28 0.91
CA ALA A 88 12.70 -11.33 1.81
C ALA A 88 11.93 -10.76 3.02
N ALA A 89 12.42 -9.67 3.61
CA ALA A 89 11.75 -8.96 4.70
C ALA A 89 10.32 -8.55 4.32
N ASN A 90 10.11 -8.04 3.10
CA ASN A 90 8.79 -7.61 2.64
C ASN A 90 7.85 -8.77 2.25
N VAL A 91 8.38 -9.87 1.72
CA VAL A 91 7.58 -11.09 1.53
C VAL A 91 7.10 -11.62 2.87
N ILE A 92 8.00 -11.76 3.84
CA ILE A 92 7.66 -12.23 5.19
C ILE A 92 6.63 -11.30 5.83
N LEU A 93 6.89 -10.00 5.82
CA LEU A 93 5.99 -9.01 6.40
C LEU A 93 4.61 -9.04 5.74
N GLY A 94 4.53 -9.07 4.40
CA GLY A 94 3.27 -9.12 3.67
C GLY A 94 2.46 -10.39 3.96
N VAL A 95 3.12 -11.55 4.08
CA VAL A 95 2.47 -12.82 4.46
C VAL A 95 1.94 -12.74 5.89
N LEU A 96 2.75 -12.27 6.85
CA LEU A 96 2.32 -12.11 8.24
C LEU A 96 1.15 -11.13 8.35
N TRP A 97 1.20 -10.04 7.60
CA TRP A 97 0.14 -9.03 7.54
C TRP A 97 -1.16 -9.61 6.97
N THR A 98 -1.08 -10.42 5.92
CA THR A 98 -2.25 -11.13 5.36
C THR A 98 -2.83 -12.12 6.39
N CYS A 99 -1.97 -12.90 7.04
CA CYS A 99 -2.39 -13.87 8.06
C CYS A 99 -3.04 -13.18 9.27
N TRP A 100 -2.63 -11.96 9.62
CA TRP A 100 -3.29 -11.17 10.67
C TRP A 100 -4.75 -10.86 10.34
N HIS A 101 -5.09 -10.69 9.05
CA HIS A 101 -6.46 -10.49 8.58
C HIS A 101 -7.29 -11.78 8.48
N LEU A 102 -6.68 -12.96 8.67
CA LEU A 102 -7.34 -14.24 8.47
C LEU A 102 -8.69 -14.38 9.21
N PRO A 103 -8.87 -13.92 10.47
CA PRO A 103 -10.17 -13.99 11.16
C PRO A 103 -11.29 -13.26 10.42
N LEU A 104 -10.99 -12.15 9.73
CA LEU A 104 -11.99 -11.38 8.98
C LEU A 104 -12.59 -12.18 7.83
N PHE A 105 -11.81 -13.08 7.22
CA PHE A 105 -12.25 -13.95 6.12
C PHE A 105 -13.26 -15.03 6.53
N PHE A 106 -13.54 -15.16 7.83
CA PHE A 106 -14.59 -16.02 8.38
C PHE A 106 -15.85 -15.24 8.78
N THR A 107 -15.86 -13.90 8.67
CA THR A 107 -17.02 -13.06 9.02
C THR A 107 -18.04 -12.92 7.88
N GLY A 108 -17.65 -13.22 6.64
CA GLY A 108 -18.49 -13.08 5.46
C GLY A 108 -18.48 -11.66 4.85
N GLY A 109 -19.46 -11.34 4.01
CA GLY A 109 -19.54 -10.03 3.35
C GLY A 109 -18.42 -9.83 2.32
N LEU A 110 -17.64 -8.74 2.47
CA LEU A 110 -16.53 -8.43 1.56
C LEU A 110 -15.33 -9.36 1.77
N PHE A 111 -15.14 -9.91 2.97
CA PHE A 111 -14.03 -10.81 3.29
C PHE A 111 -14.51 -12.26 3.23
N THR A 112 -14.53 -12.83 2.02
CA THR A 112 -14.88 -14.25 1.80
C THR A 112 -13.62 -15.09 1.58
N GLN A 113 -13.64 -16.34 2.02
CA GLN A 113 -12.50 -17.26 1.88
C GLN A 113 -11.98 -17.37 0.44
N ALA A 114 -12.86 -17.28 -0.56
CA ALA A 114 -12.49 -17.29 -1.98
C ALA A 114 -11.59 -16.11 -2.39
N ARG A 115 -11.68 -14.97 -1.69
CA ARG A 115 -10.89 -13.75 -1.93
C ARG A 115 -9.55 -13.75 -1.19
N PHE A 116 -9.30 -14.73 -0.31
CA PHE A 116 -8.08 -14.73 0.52
C PHE A 116 -6.80 -14.80 -0.32
N ALA A 117 -6.78 -15.62 -1.37
CA ALA A 117 -5.60 -15.79 -2.22
C ALA A 117 -5.24 -14.51 -2.99
N VAL A 118 -6.24 -13.80 -3.53
CA VAL A 118 -5.99 -12.52 -4.24
C VAL A 118 -5.58 -11.43 -3.25
N TYR A 119 -6.18 -11.42 -2.05
CA TYR A 119 -5.80 -10.52 -0.97
C TYR A 119 -4.35 -10.73 -0.49
N LEU A 120 -3.89 -11.98 -0.37
CA LEU A 120 -2.49 -12.31 -0.07
C LEU A 120 -1.53 -11.70 -1.09
N VAL A 121 -1.82 -11.91 -2.38
CA VAL A 121 -0.97 -11.38 -3.47
C VAL A 121 -0.92 -9.86 -3.43
N GLN A 122 -2.08 -9.21 -3.29
CA GLN A 122 -2.18 -7.76 -3.23
C GLN A 122 -1.45 -7.19 -2.00
N THR A 123 -1.67 -7.76 -0.81
CA THR A 123 -1.06 -7.31 0.45
C THR A 123 0.46 -7.46 0.43
N VAL A 124 0.98 -8.57 -0.10
CA VAL A 124 2.41 -8.76 -0.28
C VAL A 124 2.97 -7.70 -1.24
N ALA A 125 2.33 -7.48 -2.40
CA ALA A 125 2.77 -6.48 -3.37
C ALA A 125 2.75 -5.06 -2.79
N LEU A 126 1.67 -4.68 -2.08
CA LEU A 126 1.56 -3.40 -1.38
C LEU A 126 2.67 -3.22 -0.35
N SER A 127 3.08 -4.30 0.34
CA SER A 127 4.15 -4.23 1.32
C SER A 127 5.46 -3.73 0.72
N PHE A 128 5.80 -4.11 -0.51
CA PHE A 128 6.99 -3.60 -1.21
C PHE A 128 6.91 -2.09 -1.44
N VAL A 129 5.74 -1.60 -1.87
CA VAL A 129 5.53 -0.17 -2.17
C VAL A 129 5.63 0.66 -0.90
N LEU A 130 4.95 0.24 0.18
CA LEU A 130 5.00 0.92 1.47
C LEU A 130 6.41 0.91 2.07
N ALA A 131 7.13 -0.20 1.98
CA ALA A 131 8.52 -0.27 2.42
C ALA A 131 9.42 0.66 1.60
N TRP A 132 9.26 0.72 0.28
CA TRP A 132 10.04 1.62 -0.57
C TRP A 132 9.82 3.10 -0.24
N LEU A 133 8.56 3.51 0.02
CA LEU A 133 8.22 4.86 0.49
C LEU A 133 8.82 5.15 1.88
N TYR A 134 8.62 4.23 2.82
CA TYR A 134 9.13 4.34 4.19
C TYR A 134 10.66 4.46 4.21
N ASN A 135 11.37 3.57 3.51
CA ASN A 135 12.83 3.58 3.45
C ASN A 135 13.37 4.79 2.68
N GLY A 136 12.73 5.13 1.54
CA GLY A 136 13.11 6.26 0.70
C GLY A 136 12.96 7.62 1.36
N THR A 137 12.12 7.72 2.38
CA THR A 137 11.93 8.91 3.21
C THR A 137 12.77 8.92 4.48
N GLY A 138 13.66 7.94 4.67
CA GLY A 138 14.47 7.82 5.88
C GLY A 138 13.64 7.42 7.10
N GLY A 139 12.64 6.56 6.92
CA GLY A 139 11.77 6.05 7.97
C GLY A 139 10.65 7.01 8.37
N SER A 140 10.06 7.73 7.42
CA SER A 140 8.83 8.49 7.71
C SER A 140 7.67 7.51 7.84
N LEU A 141 7.18 7.31 9.06
CA LEU A 141 6.00 6.46 9.27
C LEU A 141 4.74 7.17 8.75
N LEU A 142 4.72 8.51 8.80
CA LEU A 142 3.60 9.31 8.32
C LEU A 142 3.29 9.06 6.83
N ILE A 143 4.32 8.94 5.97
CA ILE A 143 4.08 8.68 4.55
C ILE A 143 3.53 7.27 4.29
N ALA A 144 3.91 6.30 5.12
CA ALA A 144 3.38 4.93 5.03
C ALA A 144 1.90 4.91 5.43
N VAL A 145 1.55 5.58 6.53
CA VAL A 145 0.15 5.77 6.97
C VAL A 145 -0.67 6.42 5.86
N PHE A 146 -0.19 7.51 5.26
CA PHE A 146 -0.90 8.17 4.17
C PHE A 146 -1.02 7.28 2.94
N ALA A 147 0.04 6.60 2.51
CA ALA A 147 0.00 5.74 1.33
C ALA A 147 -0.93 4.54 1.51
N HIS A 148 -0.90 3.88 2.67
CA HIS A 148 -1.82 2.80 3.00
C HIS A 148 -3.26 3.32 3.05
N SER A 149 -3.50 4.49 3.66
CA SER A 149 -4.85 5.07 3.72
C SER A 149 -5.38 5.46 2.35
N VAL A 150 -4.54 6.07 1.51
CA VAL A 150 -4.88 6.43 0.13
C VAL A 150 -5.18 5.18 -0.68
N HIS A 151 -4.39 4.09 -0.52
CA HIS A 151 -4.69 2.79 -1.13
C HIS A 151 -6.10 2.34 -0.74
N ASN A 152 -6.38 2.20 0.57
CA ASN A 152 -7.66 1.68 1.05
C ASN A 152 -8.84 2.53 0.59
N VAL A 153 -8.73 3.86 0.62
CA VAL A 153 -9.79 4.74 0.11
C VAL A 153 -9.95 4.58 -1.40
N THR A 154 -8.86 4.47 -2.16
CA THR A 154 -8.93 4.28 -3.61
C THR A 154 -9.57 2.96 -3.96
N THR A 155 -9.15 1.84 -3.38
CA THR A 155 -9.73 0.52 -3.62
C THR A 155 -11.22 0.52 -3.26
N ASN A 156 -11.60 1.05 -2.10
CA ASN A 156 -13.01 1.18 -1.72
C ASN A 156 -13.80 2.04 -2.71
N ALA A 157 -13.26 3.20 -3.12
CA ALA A 157 -13.90 4.08 -4.10
C ALA A 157 -14.11 3.34 -5.43
N VAL A 158 -13.09 2.66 -5.93
CA VAL A 158 -13.11 1.93 -7.19
C VAL A 158 -14.09 0.76 -7.13
N GLU A 159 -14.13 -0.01 -6.04
CA GLU A 159 -15.13 -1.06 -5.85
C GLU A 159 -16.57 -0.49 -5.89
N ASN A 160 -16.81 0.66 -5.23
CA ASN A 160 -18.12 1.29 -5.29
C ASN A 160 -18.48 1.77 -6.71
N LEU A 161 -17.51 2.25 -7.49
CA LEU A 161 -17.70 2.64 -8.89
C LEU A 161 -17.85 1.45 -9.84
N ALA A 162 -17.24 0.31 -9.56
CA ALA A 162 -17.32 -0.85 -10.44
C ALA A 162 -18.60 -1.69 -10.18
N PHE A 163 -19.20 -1.64 -8.99
CA PHE A 163 -20.14 -2.68 -8.57
C PHE A 163 -21.54 -2.23 -8.10
N ARG A 164 -21.76 -0.97 -7.73
CA ARG A 164 -23.00 -0.58 -6.99
C ARG A 164 -24.21 -0.06 -7.80
N PRO A 165 -24.34 -0.43 -9.08
CA PRO A 165 -25.68 -0.74 -9.64
C PRO A 165 -25.72 -1.97 -10.57
N PHE A 166 -24.59 -2.49 -11.03
CA PHE A 166 -24.53 -3.52 -12.07
C PHE A 166 -23.99 -4.85 -11.52
N ALA A 167 -24.89 -5.68 -10.97
CA ALA A 167 -24.59 -7.06 -10.58
C ALA A 167 -24.41 -8.03 -11.77
N GLY A 168 -24.08 -7.52 -12.96
CA GLY A 168 -23.98 -8.32 -14.17
C GLY A 168 -23.05 -7.67 -15.18
N THR A 169 -21.83 -8.22 -15.32
CA THR A 169 -21.32 -8.90 -16.53
C THR A 169 -19.81 -9.20 -16.40
N LEU A 170 -19.12 -8.71 -15.35
CA LEU A 170 -17.79 -9.19 -14.89
C LEU A 170 -17.73 -9.18 -13.35
N SER A 171 -17.12 -10.19 -12.72
CA SER A 171 -17.19 -10.40 -11.26
C SER A 171 -16.22 -9.52 -10.47
N ILE A 172 -16.56 -9.19 -9.22
CA ILE A 172 -15.67 -8.52 -8.23
C ILE A 172 -14.29 -9.17 -8.23
N ALA A 173 -14.24 -10.50 -8.27
CA ALA A 173 -13.00 -11.27 -8.31
C ALA A 173 -12.10 -10.90 -9.51
N GLN A 174 -12.67 -10.58 -10.68
CA GLN A 174 -11.87 -10.17 -11.83
C GLN A 174 -11.18 -8.82 -11.61
N PHE A 175 -11.90 -7.83 -11.06
CA PHE A 175 -11.30 -6.55 -10.73
C PHE A 175 -10.18 -6.72 -9.70
N GLU A 176 -10.42 -7.49 -8.63
CA GLU A 176 -9.40 -7.75 -7.61
C GLU A 176 -8.16 -8.42 -8.21
N MET A 177 -8.36 -9.38 -9.13
CA MET A 177 -7.24 -10.01 -9.83
C MET A 177 -6.47 -8.99 -10.67
N ILE A 178 -7.16 -8.10 -11.39
CA ILE A 178 -6.53 -7.02 -12.16
C ILE A 178 -5.75 -6.10 -11.22
N GLU A 179 -6.37 -5.62 -10.14
CA GLU A 179 -5.75 -4.71 -9.19
C GLU A 179 -4.52 -5.35 -8.52
N ALA A 180 -4.62 -6.61 -8.09
CA ALA A 180 -3.51 -7.37 -7.56
C ALA A 180 -2.37 -7.50 -8.58
N LEU A 181 -2.68 -7.77 -9.86
CA LEU A 181 -1.67 -7.84 -10.92
C LEU A 181 -0.99 -6.49 -11.15
N VAL A 182 -1.73 -5.38 -11.16
CA VAL A 182 -1.13 -4.04 -11.31
C VAL A 182 -0.20 -3.75 -10.12
N TRP A 183 -0.61 -4.05 -8.88
CA TRP A 183 0.26 -3.90 -7.71
C TRP A 183 1.51 -4.79 -7.78
N VAL A 184 1.38 -6.03 -8.24
CA VAL A 184 2.52 -6.93 -8.48
C VAL A 184 3.47 -6.32 -9.50
N ILE A 185 2.97 -5.78 -10.61
CA ILE A 185 3.80 -5.11 -11.62
C ILE A 185 4.53 -3.92 -11.00
N VAL A 186 3.85 -3.07 -10.24
CA VAL A 186 4.48 -1.93 -9.54
C VAL A 186 5.57 -2.41 -8.58
N ALA A 187 5.30 -3.45 -7.78
CA ALA A 187 6.27 -4.02 -6.85
C ALA A 187 7.50 -4.58 -7.59
N LEU A 188 7.30 -5.32 -8.68
CA LEU A 188 8.39 -5.86 -9.50
C LEU A 188 9.22 -4.74 -10.14
N VAL A 189 8.57 -3.70 -10.67
CA VAL A 189 9.26 -2.52 -11.20
C VAL A 189 10.10 -1.85 -10.12
N LEU A 190 9.56 -1.67 -8.90
CA LEU A 190 10.34 -1.11 -7.78
C LEU A 190 11.51 -2.01 -7.38
N ILE A 191 11.32 -3.32 -7.33
CA ILE A 191 12.40 -4.28 -7.05
C ILE A 191 13.50 -4.13 -8.10
N VAL A 192 13.16 -4.09 -9.39
CA VAL A 192 14.14 -3.95 -10.48
C VAL A 192 14.84 -2.60 -10.42
N LEU A 193 14.10 -1.49 -10.33
CA LEU A 193 14.64 -0.13 -10.31
C LEU A 193 15.54 0.12 -9.10
N THR A 194 15.23 -0.50 -7.95
CA THR A 194 16.04 -0.39 -6.74
C THR A 194 17.08 -1.51 -6.60
N ARG A 195 17.19 -2.40 -7.58
CA ARG A 195 18.06 -3.59 -7.54
C ARG A 195 17.86 -4.43 -6.26
N GLY A 196 16.61 -4.56 -5.83
CA GLY A 196 16.19 -5.29 -4.64
C GLY A 196 16.48 -4.58 -3.31
N SER A 197 17.02 -3.36 -3.32
CA SER A 197 17.34 -2.63 -2.08
C SER A 197 16.11 -1.97 -1.44
N LEU A 198 15.08 -1.64 -2.23
CA LEU A 198 13.89 -0.91 -1.78
C LEU A 198 14.24 0.34 -0.96
N ASN A 199 15.30 1.06 -1.35
CA ASN A 199 15.87 2.23 -0.67
C ASN A 199 16.36 1.99 0.77
N VAL A 200 16.55 0.74 1.19
CA VAL A 200 17.18 0.47 2.49
C VAL A 200 18.60 1.04 2.46
N ARG A 201 18.87 1.97 3.38
CA ARG A 201 20.24 2.43 3.61
C ARG A 201 20.97 1.30 4.32
N ARG A 202 21.95 0.68 3.65
CA ARG A 202 22.90 -0.17 4.35
C ARG A 202 23.56 0.68 5.44
N MET A 203 23.68 0.13 6.64
CA MET A 203 24.61 0.66 7.63
C MET A 203 26.03 0.37 7.10
N SER A 204 26.51 1.17 6.16
CA SER A 204 27.91 1.16 5.75
C SER A 204 28.64 2.25 6.53
N GLU A 205 29.46 1.77 7.47
CA GLU A 205 30.58 2.39 8.18
C GLU A 205 30.29 3.54 9.16
N PRO A 206 30.90 3.52 10.37
CA PRO A 206 30.95 4.70 11.21
C PRO A 206 31.56 5.85 10.39
N ALA A 207 30.99 7.04 10.52
CA ALA A 207 31.62 8.25 10.02
C ALA A 207 33.09 8.23 10.49
N ASN A 208 34.01 8.10 9.54
CA ASN A 208 35.43 8.04 9.83
C ASN A 208 35.77 9.28 10.67
N SER A 209 36.04 9.05 11.95
CA SER A 209 36.76 10.01 12.77
C SER A 209 38.12 10.22 12.12
N ASP A 210 38.48 11.50 12.01
CA ASP A 210 39.85 12.04 11.91
C ASP A 210 40.29 12.61 10.55
N SER A 211 40.27 13.95 10.47
CA SER A 211 41.44 14.84 10.25
C SER A 211 40.91 16.26 9.97
N ALA A 212 41.37 17.35 10.57
CA ALA A 212 42.64 17.59 11.24
C ALA A 212 42.49 18.66 12.34
N SER A 213 43.29 18.46 13.38
CA SER A 213 43.90 19.53 14.16
C SER A 213 44.56 20.58 13.26
N SER A 214 44.14 21.83 13.40
CA SER A 214 44.98 23.04 13.31
C SER A 214 44.17 24.26 13.73
#